data_AF-A0A1S3DFC2-F1
#
_entry.id   AF-A0A1S3DFC2-F1
#
_cell.length_a   1.000
_cell.length_b   1.000
_cell.length_c   1.000
_cell.angle_alpha   90.00
_cell.angle_beta   90.00
_cell.angle_gamma   90.00
#
_symmetry.space_group_name_H-M   'P 1'
#
loop_
_entity.id
_entity.type
_entity.pdbx_description
1 polymer ?
#
loop_
_entity_poly.entity_id
_entity_poly.type
_entity_poly.pdbx_seq_one_letter_code
_entity_poly.pdbx_strand_id
1 'polypeptide(L)'
;MYDLTSAGRRSYGKGIVLSHCLLSLSYLLPALLLPMHIYILYYFWFDYGREVDKHLCSCSCWDTVFKGSYESGVATYKHVYFNATQNAFKMWLFTIVFIIILYESMKLLIWLAFQWKLRVSMCVLFLASLFPHYYTWWCYMNYYNDEYYKQWYHQLFFSFTEIVSSFTILYLCSTTHETTVYKLSVIIGIALVHVCVSSVDQFVSNVLQGEGYSHQVVRDLGFMIPDLLNIVLPLLELHKLRSSSSLFKSPGPTFSSGADPTLPVIINASVILSLTVTALALL
;
A
#
# COMPACT_ATOMS: atom_id res chain seq x y z
N MET A 1 -5.95 3.26 -55.60
CA MET A 1 -5.06 2.99 -54.44
C MET A 1 -5.71 3.67 -53.25
N TYR A 2 -6.60 2.95 -52.56
CA TYR A 2 -7.34 3.49 -51.41
C TYR A 2 -6.55 3.22 -50.13
N ASP A 3 -6.33 4.28 -49.36
CA ASP A 3 -5.56 4.29 -48.13
C ASP A 3 -6.32 3.58 -46.99
N LEU A 4 -6.09 2.27 -46.87
CA LEU A 4 -6.65 1.40 -45.83
C LEU A 4 -5.93 1.52 -44.47
N THR A 5 -4.93 2.41 -44.33
CA THR A 5 -4.11 2.47 -43.12
C THR A 5 -4.65 3.41 -42.03
N SER A 6 -5.64 4.25 -42.35
CA SER A 6 -6.23 5.23 -41.42
C SER A 6 -7.42 4.67 -40.62
N ALA A 7 -8.21 3.75 -41.19
CA ALA A 7 -9.38 3.16 -40.52
C ALA A 7 -9.00 2.11 -39.45
N GLY A 8 -7.95 1.33 -39.68
CA GLY A 8 -7.47 0.31 -38.74
C GLY A 8 -6.91 0.91 -37.44
N ARG A 9 -6.17 2.02 -37.52
CA ARG A 9 -5.62 2.72 -36.34
C ARG A 9 -6.72 3.33 -35.46
N ARG A 10 -7.80 3.82 -36.05
CA ARG A 10 -8.92 4.44 -35.32
C ARG A 10 -9.83 3.41 -34.63
N SER A 11 -9.90 2.18 -35.15
CA SER A 11 -10.63 1.06 -34.54
C SER A 11 -9.84 0.41 -33.38
N TYR A 12 -8.52 0.26 -33.55
CA TYR A 12 -7.63 -0.28 -32.51
C TYR A 12 -7.58 0.62 -31.26
N GLY A 13 -7.54 1.94 -31.44
CA GLY A 13 -7.57 2.90 -30.33
C GLY A 13 -8.89 2.89 -29.55
N LYS A 14 -10.03 2.68 -30.22
CA LYS A 14 -11.35 2.58 -29.55
C LYS A 14 -11.49 1.30 -28.72
N GLY A 15 -10.94 0.17 -29.19
CA GLY A 15 -10.93 -1.09 -28.44
C GLY A 15 -10.09 -1.01 -27.16
N ILE A 16 -8.95 -0.33 -27.22
CA ILE A 16 -8.08 -0.09 -26.05
C ILE A 16 -8.76 0.82 -25.04
N VAL A 17 -9.35 1.95 -25.47
CA VAL A 17 -10.07 2.86 -24.56
C VAL A 17 -11.28 2.18 -23.90
N LEU A 18 -12.07 1.42 -24.67
CA LEU A 18 -13.21 0.68 -24.12
C LEU A 18 -12.78 -0.40 -23.13
N SER A 19 -11.69 -1.12 -23.43
CA SER A 19 -11.12 -2.12 -22.52
C SER A 19 -10.61 -1.49 -21.22
N HIS A 20 -9.93 -0.35 -21.27
CA HIS A 20 -9.51 0.39 -20.08
C HIS A 20 -10.70 0.92 -19.28
N CYS A 21 -11.72 1.46 -19.94
CA CYS A 21 -12.95 1.92 -19.25
C CYS A 21 -13.65 0.76 -18.52
N LEU A 22 -13.79 -0.39 -19.16
CA LEU A 22 -14.42 -1.58 -18.56
C LEU A 22 -13.59 -2.15 -17.41
N LEU A 23 -12.27 -2.15 -17.53
CA LEU A 23 -11.36 -2.57 -16.46
C LEU A 23 -11.46 -1.62 -15.26
N SER A 24 -11.42 -0.30 -15.49
CA SER A 24 -11.61 0.71 -14.44
C SER A 24 -12.97 0.57 -13.76
N LEU A 25 -14.04 0.31 -14.52
CA LEU A 25 -15.38 0.09 -13.98
C LEU A 25 -15.46 -1.18 -13.12
N SER A 26 -14.70 -2.23 -13.48
CA SER A 26 -14.65 -3.49 -12.74
C SER A 26 -13.99 -3.36 -11.37
N TYR A 27 -13.07 -2.41 -11.19
CA TYR A 27 -12.51 -2.07 -9.88
C TYR A 27 -13.36 -1.05 -9.13
N LEU A 28 -13.89 -0.03 -9.82
CA LEU A 28 -14.69 1.03 -9.19
C LEU A 28 -15.98 0.49 -8.57
N LEU A 29 -16.63 -0.48 -9.23
CA LEU A 29 -17.94 -0.95 -8.80
C LEU A 29 -17.87 -1.66 -7.44
N PRO A 30 -17.03 -2.70 -7.20
CA PRO A 30 -16.85 -3.26 -5.87
C PRO A 30 -16.27 -2.24 -4.87
N ALA A 31 -15.38 -1.36 -5.35
CA ALA A 31 -14.72 -0.37 -4.52
C ALA A 31 -15.68 0.68 -3.94
N LEU A 32 -16.72 1.04 -4.69
CA LEU A 32 -17.70 2.03 -4.26
C LEU A 32 -18.96 1.40 -3.70
N LEU A 33 -19.27 0.15 -4.03
CA LEU A 33 -20.51 -0.51 -3.58
C LEU A 33 -20.60 -0.59 -2.05
N LEU A 34 -19.55 -1.07 -1.37
CA LEU A 34 -19.56 -1.14 0.10
C LEU A 34 -19.59 0.23 0.78
N PRO A 35 -18.72 1.19 0.42
CA PRO A 35 -18.79 2.54 0.98
C PRO A 35 -20.11 3.25 0.70
N MET A 36 -20.67 3.12 -0.52
CA MET A 36 -21.97 3.69 -0.86
C MET A 36 -23.10 3.06 -0.06
N HIS A 37 -23.09 1.73 0.14
CA HIS A 37 -24.09 1.06 0.96
C HIS A 37 -24.07 1.58 2.41
N ILE A 38 -22.88 1.76 2.99
CA ILE A 38 -22.72 2.31 4.35
C ILE A 38 -23.16 3.77 4.40
N TYR A 39 -22.83 4.57 3.40
CA TYR A 39 -23.26 5.96 3.31
C TYR A 39 -24.79 6.09 3.21
N ILE A 40 -25.43 5.24 2.41
CA ILE A 40 -26.89 5.18 2.30
C ILE A 40 -27.51 4.82 3.65
N LEU A 41 -26.99 3.79 4.32
CA LEU A 41 -27.45 3.42 5.67
C LEU A 41 -27.28 4.57 6.66
N TYR A 42 -26.14 5.27 6.65
CA TYR A 42 -25.90 6.43 7.50
C TYR A 42 -26.93 7.53 7.26
N TYR A 43 -27.19 7.87 6.00
CA TYR A 43 -28.15 8.90 5.64
C TYR A 43 -29.57 8.59 6.15
N PHE A 44 -30.02 7.34 5.98
CA PHE A 44 -31.36 6.94 6.43
C PHE A 44 -31.44 6.72 7.95
N TRP A 45 -30.35 6.33 8.61
CA TRP A 45 -30.34 6.08 10.05
C TRP A 45 -30.13 7.33 10.89
N PHE A 46 -29.68 8.44 10.29
CA PHE A 46 -29.49 9.71 10.98
C PHE A 46 -30.75 10.16 11.74
N ASP A 47 -31.92 10.06 11.11
CA ASP A 47 -33.20 10.47 11.71
C ASP A 47 -33.70 9.54 12.84
N TYR A 48 -33.10 8.35 12.97
CA TYR A 48 -33.41 7.37 14.01
C TYR A 48 -32.36 7.33 15.12
N GLY A 49 -31.26 8.09 14.97
CA GLY A 49 -30.21 8.22 15.97
C GLY A 49 -30.72 8.94 17.22
N ARG A 50 -30.34 8.45 18.39
CA ARG A 50 -30.60 9.13 19.68
C ARG A 50 -29.28 9.61 20.24
N GLU A 51 -29.18 10.84 20.73
CA GLU A 51 -27.95 11.28 21.39
C GLU A 51 -27.74 10.46 22.67
N VAL A 52 -26.64 9.71 22.71
CA VAL A 52 -26.22 8.94 23.89
C VAL A 52 -24.98 9.57 24.49
N ASP A 53 -25.07 9.86 25.79
CA ASP A 53 -23.91 10.26 26.56
C ASP A 53 -22.97 9.06 26.74
N LYS A 54 -21.86 9.08 25.99
CA LYS A 54 -20.83 8.03 25.96
C LYS A 54 -20.10 7.86 27.31
N HIS A 55 -20.16 8.85 28.20
CA HIS A 55 -19.47 8.83 29.49
C HIS A 55 -20.35 8.32 30.64
N LEU A 56 -21.67 8.47 30.52
CA LEU A 56 -22.64 8.12 31.56
C LEU A 56 -23.43 6.84 31.26
N CYS A 57 -23.40 6.33 30.03
CA CYS A 57 -24.17 5.14 29.66
C CYS A 57 -23.57 3.84 30.24
N SER A 58 -24.35 3.12 31.06
CA SER A 58 -23.90 1.88 31.71
C SER A 58 -24.53 0.60 31.14
N CYS A 59 -25.82 0.59 30.77
CA CYS A 59 -26.52 -0.53 30.14
C CYS A 59 -27.75 0.00 29.38
N SER A 60 -28.07 -0.55 28.21
CA SER A 60 -29.24 -0.24 27.33
C SER A 60 -29.12 0.86 26.27
N CYS A 61 -28.05 1.65 26.23
CA CYS A 61 -27.97 2.67 25.18
C CYS A 61 -27.61 2.03 23.84
N TRP A 62 -28.53 2.16 22.91
CA TRP A 62 -28.34 1.84 21.51
C TRP A 62 -28.90 3.01 20.69
N ASP A 63 -28.01 3.77 20.07
CA ASP A 63 -28.36 4.87 19.15
C ASP A 63 -28.17 4.48 17.69
N THR A 64 -28.12 3.16 17.41
CA THR A 64 -27.77 2.56 16.12
C THR A 64 -26.28 2.62 15.74
N VAL A 65 -25.45 3.34 16.51
CA VAL A 65 -24.01 3.58 16.29
C VAL A 65 -23.20 3.17 17.55
N PHE A 66 -23.37 3.81 18.68
CA PHE A 66 -22.91 3.35 19.98
C PHE A 66 -23.81 2.23 20.53
N LYS A 67 -23.20 1.16 21.05
CA LYS A 67 -23.88 0.10 21.79
C LYS A 67 -23.19 -0.08 23.13
N GLY A 68 -23.85 0.34 24.20
CA GLY A 68 -23.39 0.14 25.57
C GLY A 68 -23.34 -1.35 25.95
N SER A 69 -22.98 -1.65 27.19
CA SER A 69 -23.01 -3.00 27.76
C SER A 69 -24.39 -3.65 27.51
N TYR A 70 -24.41 -4.91 27.07
CA TYR A 70 -25.67 -5.65 26.94
C TYR A 70 -26.31 -5.80 28.32
N GLU A 71 -27.60 -5.44 28.45
CA GLU A 71 -28.38 -5.56 29.69
C GLU A 71 -28.49 -7.01 30.22
N SER A 72 -28.07 -8.02 29.46
CA SER A 72 -28.28 -9.45 29.76
C SER A 72 -27.01 -10.29 29.96
N GLY A 73 -25.83 -9.68 30.15
CA GLY A 73 -24.63 -10.41 30.57
C GLY A 73 -23.30 -9.80 30.12
N VAL A 74 -22.19 -10.46 30.49
CA VAL A 74 -20.82 -10.06 30.09
C VAL A 74 -20.74 -10.09 28.56
N ALA A 75 -20.66 -8.90 27.95
CA ALA A 75 -20.52 -8.77 26.51
C ALA A 75 -19.30 -9.58 26.02
N THR A 76 -19.52 -10.50 25.09
CA THR A 76 -18.44 -11.24 24.44
C THR A 76 -17.62 -10.33 23.51
N TYR A 77 -16.39 -10.72 23.21
CA TYR A 77 -15.50 -9.95 22.34
C TYR A 77 -16.14 -9.79 20.95
N LYS A 78 -16.29 -8.54 20.49
CA LYS A 78 -16.72 -8.24 19.13
C LYS A 78 -15.49 -8.18 18.23
N HIS A 79 -15.43 -9.05 17.22
CA HIS A 79 -14.25 -9.11 16.34
C HIS A 79 -14.17 -7.95 15.35
N VAL A 80 -15.32 -7.48 14.84
CA VAL A 80 -15.45 -6.24 14.06
C VAL A 80 -16.86 -5.67 14.29
N TYR A 81 -16.98 -4.38 14.59
CA TYR A 81 -18.26 -3.72 14.78
C TYR A 81 -18.45 -2.64 13.72
N PHE A 82 -19.50 -2.77 12.90
CA PHE A 82 -19.77 -1.84 11.82
C PHE A 82 -20.91 -0.91 12.19
N ASN A 83 -20.56 0.36 12.38
CA ASN A 83 -21.52 1.44 12.46
C ASN A 83 -21.61 2.15 11.13
N ALA A 84 -22.78 2.67 10.80
CA ALA A 84 -22.91 3.59 9.69
C ALA A 84 -22.39 4.97 10.13
N THR A 85 -21.07 5.16 10.20
CA THR A 85 -20.44 6.45 10.53
C THR A 85 -19.46 6.88 9.43
N GLN A 86 -19.08 8.16 9.45
CA GLN A 86 -18.03 8.66 8.55
C GLN A 86 -16.71 7.91 8.73
N ASN A 87 -16.34 7.53 9.96
CA ASN A 87 -15.12 6.74 10.20
C ASN A 87 -15.23 5.34 9.60
N ALA A 88 -16.38 4.67 9.69
CA ALA A 88 -16.58 3.39 9.04
C ALA A 88 -16.50 3.50 7.50
N PHE A 89 -17.04 4.57 6.92
CA PHE A 89 -16.86 4.86 5.49
C PHE A 89 -15.37 5.03 5.12
N LYS A 90 -14.63 5.83 5.89
CA LYS A 90 -13.17 6.04 5.69
C LYS A 90 -12.39 4.72 5.77
N MET A 91 -12.66 3.91 6.79
CA MET A 91 -12.04 2.59 6.98
C MET A 91 -12.26 1.65 5.78
N TRP A 92 -13.48 1.60 5.25
CA TRP A 92 -13.80 0.77 4.09
C TRP A 92 -13.15 1.26 2.82
N LEU A 93 -13.24 2.56 2.54
CA LEU A 93 -12.60 3.17 1.38
C LEU A 93 -11.09 2.89 1.40
N PHE A 94 -10.45 3.09 2.55
CA PHE A 94 -9.03 2.85 2.73
C PHE A 94 -8.65 1.37 2.55
N THR A 95 -9.43 0.45 3.12
CA THR A 95 -9.23 -1.00 2.96
C THR A 95 -9.31 -1.43 1.49
N ILE A 96 -10.28 -0.91 0.75
CA ILE A 96 -10.48 -1.23 -0.67
C ILE A 96 -9.29 -0.74 -1.50
N VAL A 97 -8.83 0.49 -1.28
CA VAL A 97 -7.65 1.04 -1.96
C VAL A 97 -6.43 0.15 -1.70
N PHE A 98 -6.22 -0.26 -0.44
CA PHE A 98 -5.12 -1.13 -0.05
C PHE A 98 -5.17 -2.51 -0.76
N ILE A 99 -6.36 -3.12 -0.83
CA ILE A 99 -6.55 -4.41 -1.53
C ILE A 99 -6.28 -4.28 -3.03
N ILE A 100 -6.73 -3.20 -3.68
CA ILE A 100 -6.50 -2.97 -5.11
C ILE A 100 -5.00 -2.83 -5.40
N ILE A 101 -4.29 -2.06 -4.58
CA ILE A 101 -2.83 -1.87 -4.73
C ILE A 101 -2.09 -3.20 -4.56
N LEU A 102 -2.44 -3.97 -3.55
CA LEU A 102 -1.86 -5.30 -3.32
C LEU A 102 -2.13 -6.21 -4.52
N TYR A 103 -3.38 -6.26 -5.00
CA TYR A 103 -3.77 -7.07 -6.15
C TYR A 103 -2.97 -6.70 -7.41
N GLU A 104 -2.90 -5.42 -7.77
CA GLU A 104 -2.18 -4.96 -8.97
C GLU A 104 -0.67 -5.24 -8.85
N SER A 105 -0.10 -5.03 -7.66
CA SER A 105 1.31 -5.33 -7.40
C SER A 105 1.62 -6.81 -7.54
N MET A 106 0.79 -7.69 -6.97
CA MET A 106 0.96 -9.14 -7.08
C MET A 106 0.75 -9.63 -8.50
N LYS A 107 -0.25 -9.09 -9.22
CA LYS A 107 -0.48 -9.39 -10.65
C LYS A 107 0.76 -9.06 -11.48
N LEU A 108 1.38 -7.90 -11.25
CA LEU A 108 2.61 -7.50 -11.92
C LEU A 108 3.76 -8.49 -11.63
N LEU A 109 3.97 -8.86 -10.37
CA LEU A 109 5.04 -9.79 -10.00
C LEU A 109 4.86 -11.17 -10.63
N ILE A 110 3.64 -11.70 -10.60
CA ILE A 110 3.29 -12.98 -11.22
C ILE A 110 3.52 -12.91 -12.74
N TRP A 111 3.10 -11.82 -13.38
CA TRP A 111 3.34 -11.62 -14.81
C TRP A 111 4.83 -11.57 -15.15
N LEU A 112 5.63 -10.82 -14.39
CA LEU A 112 7.08 -10.76 -14.57
C LEU A 112 7.75 -12.13 -14.36
N ALA A 113 7.26 -12.92 -13.40
CA ALA A 113 7.74 -14.27 -13.13
C ALA A 113 7.50 -15.19 -14.34
N PHE A 114 6.29 -15.19 -14.90
CA PHE A 114 5.96 -15.99 -16.09
C PHE A 114 6.78 -15.58 -17.33
N GLN A 115 7.16 -14.31 -17.43
CA GLN A 115 7.99 -13.80 -18.53
C GLN A 115 9.49 -14.01 -18.29
N TRP A 116 9.91 -14.59 -17.15
CA TRP A 116 11.31 -14.70 -16.73
C TRP A 116 12.05 -13.35 -16.69
N LYS A 117 11.28 -12.26 -16.48
CA LYS A 117 11.78 -10.88 -16.39
C LYS A 117 11.80 -10.36 -14.95
N LEU A 118 11.68 -11.25 -13.99
CA LEU A 118 11.64 -10.91 -12.57
C LEU A 118 13.06 -10.83 -11.98
N ARG A 119 13.42 -9.67 -11.45
CA ARG A 119 14.61 -9.47 -10.62
C ARG A 119 14.31 -9.96 -9.21
N VAL A 120 14.76 -11.17 -8.89
CA VAL A 120 14.46 -11.87 -7.63
C VAL A 120 14.88 -11.06 -6.39
N SER A 121 16.01 -10.35 -6.43
CA SER A 121 16.46 -9.53 -5.29
C SER A 121 15.45 -8.46 -4.90
N MET A 122 14.86 -7.76 -5.88
CA MET A 122 13.83 -6.74 -5.64
C MET A 122 12.48 -7.38 -5.26
N CYS A 123 12.15 -8.54 -5.82
CA CYS A 123 10.95 -9.29 -5.42
C CYS A 123 10.98 -9.65 -3.93
N VAL A 124 12.13 -10.14 -3.43
CA VAL A 124 12.31 -10.46 -2.01
C VAL A 124 12.10 -9.22 -1.13
N LEU A 125 12.65 -8.06 -1.53
CA LEU A 125 12.43 -6.80 -0.82
C LEU A 125 10.96 -6.40 -0.78
N PHE A 126 10.25 -6.51 -1.91
CA PHE A 126 8.83 -6.19 -1.97
C PHE A 126 8.00 -7.11 -1.07
N LEU A 127 8.26 -8.42 -1.10
CA LEU A 127 7.57 -9.40 -0.25
C LEU A 127 7.84 -9.16 1.24
N ALA A 128 9.07 -8.83 1.62
CA ALA A 128 9.41 -8.47 2.99
C ALA A 128 8.66 -7.20 3.44
N SER A 129 8.45 -6.25 2.53
CA SER A 129 7.74 -4.98 2.80
C SER A 129 6.22 -5.16 2.95
N LEU A 130 5.64 -6.34 2.66
CA LEU A 130 4.20 -6.58 2.86
C LEU A 130 3.77 -6.49 4.32
N PHE A 131 4.64 -6.91 5.26
CA PHE A 131 4.31 -6.85 6.68
C PHE A 131 4.17 -5.41 7.18
N PRO A 132 5.13 -4.49 6.96
CA PRO A 132 4.97 -3.08 7.32
C PRO A 132 3.72 -2.43 6.72
N HIS A 133 3.43 -2.67 5.43
CA HIS A 133 2.21 -2.16 4.79
C HIS A 133 0.93 -2.71 5.44
N TYR A 134 0.90 -4.01 5.72
CA TYR A 134 -0.25 -4.63 6.40
C TYR A 134 -0.45 -4.04 7.80
N TYR A 135 0.63 -3.86 8.55
CA TYR A 135 0.57 -3.27 9.88
C TYR A 135 0.09 -1.80 9.81
N THR A 136 0.59 -1.04 8.84
CA THR A 136 0.12 0.31 8.53
C THR A 136 -1.40 0.33 8.29
N TRP A 137 -1.91 -0.59 7.47
CA TRP A 137 -3.35 -0.71 7.26
C TRP A 137 -4.11 -0.98 8.56
N TRP A 138 -3.61 -1.93 9.36
CA TRP A 138 -4.18 -2.28 10.66
C TRP A 138 -4.19 -1.09 11.64
N CYS A 139 -3.12 -0.30 11.71
CA CYS A 139 -3.05 0.88 12.56
C CYS A 139 -4.10 1.93 12.19
N TYR A 140 -4.23 2.28 10.92
CA TYR A 140 -5.26 3.23 10.48
C TYR A 140 -6.68 2.73 10.79
N MET A 141 -6.94 1.43 10.61
CA MET A 141 -8.21 0.82 10.99
C MET A 141 -8.49 1.01 12.49
N ASN A 142 -7.50 0.78 13.36
CA ASN A 142 -7.68 1.00 14.80
C ASN A 142 -7.82 2.48 15.17
N TYR A 143 -7.06 3.38 14.55
CA TYR A 143 -7.15 4.81 14.84
C TYR A 143 -8.53 5.38 14.51
N TYR A 144 -9.13 4.96 13.39
CA TYR A 144 -10.50 5.34 13.06
C TYR A 144 -11.54 4.65 13.93
N ASN A 145 -11.34 3.38 14.28
CA ASN A 145 -12.27 2.62 15.11
C ASN A 145 -12.34 3.15 16.55
N ASP A 146 -11.18 3.49 17.12
CA ASP A 146 -11.03 3.91 18.51
C ASP A 146 -10.99 5.44 18.66
N GLU A 147 -11.10 6.18 17.56
CA GLU A 147 -10.93 7.65 17.50
C GLU A 147 -9.60 8.11 18.14
N TYR A 148 -8.54 7.29 18.00
CA TYR A 148 -7.23 7.50 18.59
C TYR A 148 -6.23 8.04 17.56
N TYR A 149 -6.01 9.36 17.56
CA TYR A 149 -5.18 10.04 16.55
C TYR A 149 -3.81 10.53 17.06
N LYS A 150 -3.41 10.20 18.30
CA LYS A 150 -2.14 10.72 18.88
C LYS A 150 -0.90 10.27 18.10
N GLN A 151 -0.94 9.07 17.51
CA GLN A 151 0.16 8.48 16.73
C GLN A 151 0.00 8.68 15.22
N TRP A 152 -0.99 9.48 14.80
CA TRP A 152 -1.37 9.64 13.40
C TRP A 152 -0.22 10.14 12.52
N TYR A 153 0.44 11.23 12.92
CA TYR A 153 1.54 11.81 12.15
C TYR A 153 2.76 10.90 12.07
N HIS A 154 3.01 10.13 13.14
CA HIS A 154 4.10 9.16 13.15
C HIS A 154 3.84 8.04 12.15
N GLN A 155 2.61 7.49 12.16
CA GLN A 155 2.18 6.48 11.20
C GLN A 155 2.19 7.03 9.77
N LEU A 156 1.74 8.27 9.55
CA LEU A 156 1.72 8.91 8.24
C LEU A 156 3.13 9.06 7.64
N PHE A 157 4.10 9.48 8.47
CA PHE A 157 5.49 9.58 8.05
C PHE A 157 6.02 8.24 7.52
N PHE A 158 5.91 7.17 8.33
CA PHE A 158 6.36 5.84 7.93
C PHE A 158 5.61 5.31 6.71
N SER A 159 4.29 5.45 6.69
CA SER A 159 3.47 4.99 5.55
C SER A 159 3.91 5.65 4.24
N PHE A 160 4.17 6.96 4.27
CA PHE A 160 4.59 7.70 3.09
C PHE A 160 5.96 7.26 2.58
N THR A 161 6.95 7.14 3.46
CA THR A 161 8.30 6.70 3.10
C THR A 161 8.33 5.24 2.66
N GLU A 162 7.55 4.37 3.31
CA GLU A 162 7.35 2.96 2.91
C GLU A 162 6.78 2.85 1.50
N ILE A 163 5.78 3.67 1.16
CA ILE A 163 5.20 3.71 -0.20
C ILE A 163 6.25 4.13 -1.23
N VAL A 164 7.03 5.18 -0.96
CA VAL A 164 8.09 5.64 -1.89
C VAL A 164 9.15 4.55 -2.12
N SER A 165 9.60 3.90 -1.04
CA SER A 165 10.57 2.81 -1.12
C SER A 165 9.99 1.62 -1.90
N SER A 166 8.79 1.19 -1.55
CA SER A 166 8.13 0.01 -2.16
C SER A 166 7.77 0.24 -3.62
N PHE A 167 7.38 1.45 -3.99
CA PHE A 167 7.16 1.82 -5.40
C PHE A 167 8.46 1.71 -6.19
N THR A 168 9.56 2.21 -5.64
CA THR A 168 10.89 2.14 -6.27
C THR A 168 11.34 0.68 -6.42
N ILE A 169 11.15 -0.14 -5.39
CA ILE A 169 11.44 -1.59 -5.40
C ILE A 169 10.59 -2.30 -6.46
N LEU A 170 9.28 -2.08 -6.46
CA LEU A 170 8.35 -2.72 -7.40
C LEU A 170 8.66 -2.34 -8.85
N TYR A 171 9.02 -1.07 -9.10
CA TYR A 171 9.51 -0.63 -10.40
C TYR A 171 10.78 -1.38 -10.81
N LEU A 172 11.73 -1.58 -9.87
CA LEU A 172 12.95 -2.33 -10.10
C LEU A 172 12.77 -3.87 -10.10
N CYS A 173 11.58 -4.40 -9.86
CA CYS A 173 11.34 -5.84 -10.00
C CYS A 173 11.44 -6.34 -11.44
N SER A 174 11.31 -5.46 -12.45
CA SER A 174 11.55 -5.85 -13.84
C SER A 174 13.04 -5.80 -14.18
N THR A 175 13.54 -6.85 -14.83
CA THR A 175 14.90 -6.86 -15.41
C THR A 175 15.04 -5.93 -16.61
N THR A 176 13.93 -5.48 -17.21
CA THR A 176 13.92 -4.49 -18.30
C THR A 176 14.29 -3.09 -17.81
N HIS A 177 14.10 -2.80 -16.52
CA HIS A 177 14.44 -1.52 -15.95
C HIS A 177 15.86 -1.52 -15.40
N GLU A 178 16.65 -0.56 -15.87
CA GLU A 178 18.03 -0.36 -15.40
C GLU A 178 18.06 0.03 -13.92
N THR A 179 18.90 -0.67 -13.17
CA THR A 179 19.30 -0.31 -11.81
C THR A 179 20.30 0.82 -11.86
N THR A 180 19.90 1.97 -11.32
CA THR A 180 20.76 3.14 -11.21
C THR A 180 21.14 3.35 -9.75
N VAL A 181 22.30 3.99 -9.52
CA VAL A 181 22.76 4.32 -8.17
C VAL A 181 21.70 5.12 -7.42
N TYR A 182 21.10 6.11 -8.07
CA TYR A 182 20.06 6.96 -7.48
C TYR A 182 18.85 6.17 -6.95
N LYS A 183 18.28 5.25 -7.74
CA LYS A 183 17.10 4.47 -7.32
C LYS A 183 17.43 3.57 -6.12
N LEU A 184 18.61 2.95 -6.12
CA LEU A 184 19.06 2.11 -5.01
C LEU A 184 19.37 2.94 -3.75
N SER A 185 19.96 4.13 -3.91
CA SER A 185 20.23 5.07 -2.80
C SER A 185 18.95 5.58 -2.13
N VAL A 186 17.85 5.75 -2.87
CA VAL A 186 16.54 6.10 -2.27
C VAL A 186 16.07 5.00 -1.31
N ILE A 187 16.10 3.74 -1.76
CA ILE A 187 15.69 2.59 -0.94
C ILE A 187 16.55 2.49 0.33
N ILE A 188 17.88 2.59 0.17
CA ILE A 188 18.83 2.53 1.28
C ILE A 188 18.62 3.71 2.24
N GLY A 189 18.46 4.92 1.72
CA GLY A 189 18.31 6.13 2.52
C GLY A 189 17.07 6.10 3.41
N ILE A 190 15.93 5.67 2.85
CA ILE A 190 14.68 5.51 3.61
C ILE A 190 14.85 4.44 4.69
N ALA A 191 15.41 3.28 4.33
CA ALA A 191 15.61 2.19 5.29
C ALA A 191 16.56 2.58 6.44
N LEU A 192 17.63 3.33 6.17
CA LEU A 192 18.51 3.85 7.22
C LEU A 192 17.78 4.79 8.19
N VAL A 193 16.91 5.66 7.66
CA VAL A 193 16.08 6.52 8.52
C VAL A 193 15.17 5.68 9.40
N HIS A 194 14.50 4.66 8.84
CA HIS A 194 13.63 3.79 9.61
C HIS A 194 14.37 3.00 10.69
N VAL A 195 15.54 2.43 10.37
CA VAL A 195 16.39 1.73 11.36
C VAL A 195 16.74 2.68 12.51
N CYS A 196 17.18 3.90 12.21
CA CYS A 196 17.53 4.88 13.23
C CYS A 196 16.32 5.27 14.11
N VAL A 197 15.19 5.60 13.49
CA VAL A 197 13.99 6.05 14.21
C VAL A 197 13.40 4.90 15.04
N SER A 198 13.25 3.70 14.47
CA SER A 198 12.73 2.53 15.19
C SER A 198 13.64 2.09 16.34
N SER A 199 14.97 2.21 16.17
CA SER A 199 15.94 1.94 17.23
C SER A 199 15.77 2.87 18.43
N VAL A 200 15.56 4.17 18.18
CA VAL A 200 15.36 5.16 19.24
C VAL A 200 14.00 5.02 19.91
N ASP A 201 12.96 4.65 19.17
CA ASP A 201 11.59 4.58 19.69
C ASP A 201 11.38 3.36 20.60
N GLN A 202 11.42 2.15 20.04
CA GLN A 202 10.94 0.95 20.73
C GLN A 202 11.81 -0.29 20.51
N PHE A 203 12.58 -0.36 19.43
CA PHE A 203 13.31 -1.58 19.07
C PHE A 203 14.41 -1.92 20.09
N VAL A 204 15.21 -0.94 20.54
CA VAL A 204 16.30 -1.20 21.50
C VAL A 204 15.75 -1.68 22.84
N SER A 205 14.75 -1.01 23.39
CA SER A 205 14.15 -1.41 24.67
C SER A 205 13.45 -2.76 24.57
N ASN A 206 12.60 -2.93 23.57
CA ASN A 206 11.76 -4.12 23.48
C ASN A 206 12.56 -5.36 23.11
N VAL A 207 13.47 -5.25 22.15
CA VAL A 207 14.18 -6.39 21.56
C VAL A 207 15.56 -6.60 22.19
N LEU A 208 16.38 -5.54 22.29
CA LEU A 208 17.78 -5.70 22.72
C LEU A 208 17.91 -5.73 24.25
N GLN A 209 17.14 -4.91 24.97
CA GLN A 209 17.12 -4.90 26.43
C GLN A 209 16.16 -5.96 27.01
N GLY A 210 15.30 -6.55 26.17
CA GLY A 210 14.37 -7.60 26.56
C GLY A 210 13.21 -7.11 27.43
N GLU A 211 12.90 -5.81 27.37
CA GLU A 211 11.83 -5.19 28.16
C GLU A 211 10.44 -5.35 27.51
N GLY A 212 10.40 -5.78 26.26
CA GLY A 212 9.18 -5.89 25.46
C GLY A 212 8.42 -7.20 25.68
N TYR A 213 7.09 -7.11 25.66
CA TYR A 213 6.24 -8.28 25.57
C TYR A 213 6.37 -8.95 24.19
N SER A 214 6.05 -10.24 24.08
CA SER A 214 6.25 -11.02 22.85
C SER A 214 5.64 -10.38 21.60
N HIS A 215 4.46 -9.76 21.71
CA HIS A 215 3.82 -9.10 20.57
C HIS A 215 4.57 -7.83 20.12
N GLN A 216 5.18 -7.09 21.05
CA GLN A 216 6.02 -5.92 20.73
C GLN A 216 7.30 -6.35 20.06
N VAL A 217 7.95 -7.41 20.57
CA VAL A 217 9.17 -7.98 19.97
C VAL A 217 8.92 -8.46 18.55
N VAL A 218 7.83 -9.22 18.32
CA VAL A 218 7.49 -9.73 16.98
C VAL A 218 7.20 -8.58 16.01
N ARG A 219 6.46 -7.57 16.46
CA ARG A 219 6.19 -6.36 15.66
C ARG A 219 7.49 -5.65 15.29
N ASP A 220 8.35 -5.39 16.27
CA ASP A 220 9.58 -4.60 16.07
C ASP A 220 10.59 -5.34 15.18
N LEU A 221 10.67 -6.67 15.29
CA LEU A 221 11.40 -7.52 14.35
C LEU A 221 10.78 -7.49 12.94
N GLY A 222 9.45 -7.51 12.87
CA GLY A 222 8.71 -7.43 11.61
C GLY A 222 8.94 -6.12 10.84
N PHE A 223 9.32 -5.04 11.52
CA PHE A 223 9.75 -3.79 10.89
C PHE A 223 11.24 -3.75 10.59
N MET A 224 12.08 -4.12 11.56
CA MET A 224 13.53 -4.03 11.44
C MET A 224 14.09 -4.95 10.34
N ILE A 225 13.56 -6.17 10.21
CA ILE A 225 14.07 -7.15 9.22
C ILE A 225 13.89 -6.63 7.78
N PRO A 226 12.70 -6.18 7.34
CA PRO A 226 12.54 -5.56 6.02
C PRO A 226 13.47 -4.37 5.78
N ASP A 227 13.66 -3.48 6.76
CA ASP A 227 14.55 -2.33 6.59
C ASP A 227 16.02 -2.75 6.45
N LEU A 228 16.49 -3.72 7.24
CA LEU A 228 17.84 -4.28 7.07
C LEU A 228 18.01 -4.93 5.69
N LEU A 229 17.00 -5.64 5.18
CA LEU A 229 17.02 -6.18 3.83
C LEU A 229 17.08 -5.07 2.77
N ASN A 230 16.31 -4.01 2.95
CA ASN A 230 16.30 -2.81 2.09
C ASN A 230 17.64 -2.04 2.12
N ILE A 231 18.52 -2.32 3.08
CA ILE A 231 19.90 -1.83 3.07
C ILE A 231 20.81 -2.84 2.36
N VAL A 232 20.78 -4.10 2.78
CA VAL A 232 21.74 -5.13 2.35
C VAL A 232 21.59 -5.48 0.87
N LEU A 233 20.37 -5.79 0.39
CA LEU A 233 20.20 -6.25 -1.00
C LEU A 233 20.49 -5.13 -2.02
N PRO A 234 20.06 -3.87 -1.83
CA PRO A 234 20.45 -2.79 -2.73
C PRO A 234 21.95 -2.49 -2.71
N LEU A 235 22.65 -2.64 -1.56
CA LEU A 235 24.10 -2.52 -1.49
C LEU A 235 24.80 -3.63 -2.30
N LEU A 236 24.29 -4.86 -2.26
CA LEU A 236 24.80 -5.96 -3.09
C LEU A 236 24.60 -5.66 -4.58
N GLU A 237 23.44 -5.11 -4.97
CA GLU A 237 23.20 -4.69 -6.36
C GLU A 237 24.11 -3.52 -6.79
N LEU A 238 24.37 -2.55 -5.91
CA LEU A 238 25.36 -1.48 -6.16
C LEU A 238 26.77 -2.03 -6.36
N HIS A 239 27.17 -3.00 -5.55
CA HIS A 239 28.48 -3.65 -5.69
C HIS A 239 28.61 -4.37 -7.04
N LYS A 240 27.57 -5.10 -7.46
CA LYS A 240 27.52 -5.73 -8.79
C LYS A 240 27.63 -4.70 -9.92
N LEU A 241 26.90 -3.59 -9.84
CA LEU A 241 26.96 -2.51 -10.83
C LEU A 241 28.37 -1.93 -10.96
N ARG A 242 29.04 -1.68 -9.83
CA ARG A 242 30.42 -1.17 -9.80
C ARG A 242 31.39 -2.19 -10.41
N SER A 243 31.28 -3.46 -10.04
CA SER A 243 32.14 -4.53 -10.57
C SER A 243 32.00 -4.63 -12.09
N SER A 244 30.78 -4.68 -12.62
CA SER A 244 30.50 -4.71 -14.06
C SER A 244 31.03 -3.47 -14.79
N SER A 245 30.92 -2.28 -14.19
CA SER A 245 31.47 -1.04 -14.78
C SER A 245 33.00 -1.02 -14.84
N SER A 246 33.67 -1.66 -13.88
CA SER A 246 35.13 -1.75 -13.85
C SER A 246 35.70 -2.72 -14.89
N LEU A 247 34.91 -3.74 -15.27
CA LEU A 247 35.24 -4.72 -16.31
C LEU A 247 35.03 -4.16 -17.74
N PHE A 248 34.19 -3.15 -17.92
CA PHE A 248 33.82 -2.58 -19.23
C PHE A 248 34.60 -1.32 -19.64
N LYS A 249 35.80 -1.07 -19.08
CA LYS A 249 36.73 -0.06 -19.61
C LYS A 249 37.39 -0.55 -20.93
N SER A 250 36.60 -0.68 -21.99
CA SER A 250 37.02 -0.73 -23.40
C SER A 250 35.93 -0.08 -24.27
N PRO A 251 36.26 0.79 -25.25
CA PRO A 251 35.27 1.58 -25.97
C PRO A 251 34.67 0.82 -27.17
N GLY A 252 33.34 0.87 -27.33
CA GLY A 252 32.68 0.44 -28.57
C GLY A 252 31.15 0.45 -28.48
N PRO A 253 30.41 1.17 -29.36
CA PRO A 253 29.01 1.52 -29.16
C PRO A 253 28.02 0.60 -29.91
N THR A 254 26.76 0.61 -29.51
CA THR A 254 25.57 1.00 -30.32
C THR A 254 24.27 0.58 -29.62
N PHE A 255 23.35 1.53 -29.45
CA PHE A 255 22.02 1.31 -28.89
C PHE A 255 21.01 1.33 -30.04
N SER A 256 20.28 0.24 -30.23
CA SER A 256 19.14 0.16 -31.14
C SER A 256 17.85 0.51 -30.37
N SER A 257 17.13 1.50 -30.88
CA SER A 257 15.85 1.95 -30.33
C SER A 257 14.72 1.00 -30.77
N GLY A 258 14.26 0.14 -29.86
CA GLY A 258 12.98 -0.56 -29.95
C GLY A 258 11.96 0.13 -29.05
N ALA A 259 10.83 0.54 -29.62
CA ALA A 259 9.74 1.18 -28.88
C ALA A 259 9.23 0.26 -27.75
N ASP A 260 9.17 0.80 -26.54
CA ASP A 260 8.85 0.08 -25.30
C ASP A 260 7.33 -0.03 -25.09
N PRO A 261 6.77 -1.25 -24.96
CA PRO A 261 5.36 -1.46 -24.66
C PRO A 261 4.99 -1.28 -23.17
N THR A 262 5.86 -0.73 -22.30
CA THR A 262 5.58 -0.48 -20.87
C THR A 262 4.69 0.73 -20.56
N LEU A 263 4.35 1.54 -21.57
CA LEU A 263 3.52 2.74 -21.41
C LEU A 263 2.17 2.53 -20.68
N PRO A 264 1.42 1.41 -20.83
CA PRO A 264 0.16 1.24 -20.10
C PRO A 264 0.34 0.89 -18.61
N VAL A 265 1.52 0.42 -18.18
CA VAL A 265 1.79 0.09 -16.76
C VAL A 265 2.14 1.34 -15.95
N ILE A 266 2.88 2.28 -16.54
CA ILE A 266 3.21 3.57 -15.92
C ILE A 266 1.96 4.46 -15.78
N ILE A 267 1.02 4.36 -16.71
CA ILE A 267 -0.28 5.06 -16.63
C ILE A 267 -1.16 4.46 -15.53
N ASN A 268 -1.13 3.14 -15.29
CA ASN A 268 -1.82 2.55 -14.15
C ASN A 268 -1.17 2.94 -12.81
N ALA A 269 0.16 3.09 -12.77
CA ALA A 269 0.87 3.58 -11.60
C ALA A 269 0.52 5.04 -11.24
N SER A 270 0.26 5.92 -12.22
CA SER A 270 -0.17 7.30 -11.95
C SER A 270 -1.62 7.39 -11.49
N VAL A 271 -2.48 6.47 -11.93
CA VAL A 271 -3.86 6.31 -11.42
C VAL A 271 -3.83 5.73 -10.00
N ILE A 272 -2.98 4.74 -9.72
CA ILE A 272 -2.80 4.19 -8.37
C ILE A 272 -2.17 5.22 -7.43
N LEU A 273 -1.18 6.00 -7.90
CA LEU A 273 -0.58 7.10 -7.14
C LEU A 273 -1.61 8.23 -6.91
N SER A 274 -2.44 8.54 -7.91
CA SER A 274 -3.53 9.50 -7.74
C SER A 274 -4.60 8.99 -6.79
N LEU A 275 -4.94 7.69 -6.82
CA LEU A 275 -5.89 7.08 -5.89
C LEU A 275 -5.34 6.97 -4.47
N THR A 276 -4.04 6.70 -4.30
CA THR A 276 -3.38 6.73 -2.98
C THR A 276 -3.26 8.15 -2.47
N VAL A 277 -2.88 9.13 -3.29
CA VAL A 277 -2.83 10.55 -2.90
C VAL A 277 -4.23 11.09 -2.62
N THR A 278 -5.25 10.68 -3.39
CA THR A 278 -6.65 11.07 -3.13
C THR A 278 -7.19 10.37 -1.88
N ALA A 279 -6.84 9.10 -1.65
CA ALA A 279 -7.17 8.41 -0.40
C ALA A 279 -6.46 9.07 0.78
N LEU A 280 -5.17 9.39 0.67
CA LEU A 280 -4.39 10.14 1.67
C LEU A 280 -4.91 11.57 1.89
N ALA A 281 -5.49 12.21 0.88
CA ALA A 281 -6.12 13.52 0.99
C ALA A 281 -7.56 13.45 1.54
N LEU A 282 -8.17 12.27 1.55
CA LEU A 282 -9.47 11.98 2.17
C LEU A 282 -9.36 11.38 3.58
N LEU A 283 -8.15 10.99 4.00
CA LEU A 283 -7.80 10.57 5.35
C LEU A 283 -7.76 11.78 6.30
#